data_AF-A0A957AI52-F1
#
_entry.id   AF-A0A957AI52-F1
#
_cell.length_a   1.000
_cell.length_b   1.000
_cell.length_c   1.000
_cell.angle_alpha   90.00
_cell.angle_beta   90.00
_cell.angle_gamma   90.00
#
_symmetry.space_group_name_H-M   'P 1'
#
loop_
_entity.id
_entity.type
_entity.pdbx_description
1 polymer ?
#
loop_
_entity_poly.entity_id
_entity_poly.type
_entity_poly.pdbx_seq_one_letter_code
_entity_poly.pdbx_strand_id
1 'polypeptide(L)'
;AFDMETDSLDALHANLVGIAIGVDPAEGYYIPVGHVAGNPTQLPLETVQAALQPIFTDPNIAGYAHHAKYDLAVLNAHGFTLTNLRFETMIAAYLLNETSMRLKDLAFTRLGREMTEIVQLIGTGRKQLTMDLVDSDDAGDYAAADVEVTFELAEMFRPEIAAAGMEQLLYEMEQPLVEVLLDMEKTGIAVDVPYLETFSEE
;
A
#
# COMPACT_ATOMS: atom_id res chain seq x y z
N ALA A 1 8.25 -6.24 -4.25
CA ALA A 1 7.36 -5.17 -3.76
C ALA A 1 5.92 -5.65 -3.82
N PHE A 2 5.03 -5.10 -3.00
CA PHE A 2 3.60 -5.39 -3.03
C PHE A 2 2.81 -4.11 -2.76
N ASP A 3 1.57 -4.06 -3.26
CA ASP A 3 0.65 -2.94 -3.10
C ASP A 3 -0.80 -3.40 -3.25
N MET A 4 -1.72 -2.85 -2.46
CA MET A 4 -3.13 -3.23 -2.44
C MET A 4 -4.02 -2.18 -3.10
N GLU A 5 -4.81 -2.61 -4.07
CA GLU A 5 -5.85 -1.78 -4.67
C GLU A 5 -7.20 -2.03 -4.00
N THR A 6 -7.92 -0.95 -3.69
CA THR A 6 -9.13 -0.99 -2.86
C THR A 6 -10.21 0.00 -3.30
N ASP A 7 -11.44 -0.20 -2.83
CA ASP A 7 -12.59 0.66 -3.17
C ASP A 7 -12.78 1.87 -2.22
N SER A 8 -11.90 2.03 -1.23
CA SER A 8 -12.02 3.05 -0.18
C SER A 8 -10.65 3.51 0.29
N LEU A 9 -10.59 4.66 0.98
CA LEU A 9 -9.39 5.10 1.70
C LEU A 9 -9.40 4.65 3.17
N ASP A 10 -10.52 4.09 3.64
CA ASP A 10 -10.62 3.52 4.99
C ASP A 10 -10.16 2.06 4.96
N ALA A 11 -8.87 1.85 5.20
CA ALA A 11 -8.20 0.56 5.08
C ALA A 11 -8.82 -0.57 5.94
N LEU A 12 -9.51 -0.21 7.04
CA LEU A 12 -10.11 -1.18 7.96
C LEU A 12 -11.44 -1.75 7.43
N HIS A 13 -12.10 -1.02 6.54
CA HIS A 13 -13.42 -1.34 6.00
C HIS A 13 -13.45 -1.41 4.47
N ALA A 14 -12.32 -1.14 3.81
CA ALA A 14 -12.20 -1.21 2.36
C ALA A 14 -12.35 -2.65 1.89
N ASN A 15 -12.97 -2.85 0.72
CA ASN A 15 -12.93 -4.11 0.01
C ASN A 15 -11.66 -4.20 -0.83
N LEU A 16 -11.03 -5.37 -0.82
CA LEU A 16 -9.88 -5.64 -1.68
C LEU A 16 -10.33 -5.79 -3.13
N VAL A 17 -9.75 -4.99 -4.02
CA VAL A 17 -10.04 -4.98 -5.46
C VAL A 17 -8.96 -5.72 -6.23
N GLY A 18 -7.70 -5.58 -5.83
CA GLY A 18 -6.59 -6.31 -6.44
C GLY A 18 -5.30 -6.21 -5.64
N ILE A 19 -4.36 -7.09 -5.99
CA ILE A 19 -3.05 -7.18 -5.37
C ILE A 19 -2.00 -7.02 -6.46
N ALA A 20 -1.13 -6.02 -6.33
CA ALA A 20 0.04 -5.88 -7.19
C ALA A 20 1.28 -6.49 -6.53
N ILE A 21 2.12 -7.14 -7.35
CA ILE A 21 3.39 -7.76 -6.94
C ILE A 21 4.46 -7.40 -7.95
N GLY A 22 5.53 -6.75 -7.48
CA GLY A 22 6.73 -6.48 -8.28
C GLY A 22 7.86 -7.42 -7.85
N VAL A 23 8.41 -8.19 -8.79
CA VAL A 23 9.51 -9.13 -8.51
C VAL A 23 10.88 -8.52 -8.79
N ASP A 24 10.91 -7.48 -9.62
CA ASP A 24 12.07 -6.65 -9.93
C ASP A 24 11.61 -5.23 -10.37
N PRO A 25 12.53 -4.29 -10.67
CA PRO A 25 12.19 -2.91 -11.08
C PRO A 25 11.47 -2.76 -12.43
N ALA A 26 11.39 -3.81 -13.24
CA ALA A 26 10.89 -3.78 -14.62
C ALA A 26 9.68 -4.68 -14.86
N GLU A 27 9.31 -5.51 -13.89
CA GLU A 27 8.21 -6.46 -14.01
C GLU A 27 7.29 -6.44 -12.78
N GLY A 28 6.15 -5.75 -12.95
CA GLY A 28 5.00 -5.78 -12.07
C GLY A 28 3.87 -6.68 -12.59
N TYR A 29 3.17 -7.32 -11.66
CA TYR A 29 1.98 -8.12 -11.91
C TYR A 29 0.81 -7.59 -11.10
N TYR A 30 -0.38 -7.55 -11.69
CA TYR A 30 -1.63 -7.22 -11.00
C TYR A 30 -2.58 -8.42 -11.00
N ILE A 31 -3.12 -8.73 -9.83
CA ILE A 31 -4.06 -9.83 -9.60
C ILE A 31 -5.41 -9.23 -9.20
N PRO A 32 -6.34 -9.03 -10.16
CA PRO A 32 -7.67 -8.53 -9.86
C PRO A 32 -8.51 -9.61 -9.15
N VAL A 33 -9.19 -9.21 -8.08
CA VAL A 33 -10.05 -10.08 -7.25
C VAL A 33 -11.43 -9.49 -6.93
N GLY A 34 -11.61 -8.18 -7.13
CA GLY A 34 -12.82 -7.46 -6.73
C GLY A 34 -13.30 -6.39 -7.73
N HIS A 35 -12.84 -6.41 -8.98
CA HIS A 35 -13.37 -5.49 -9.99
C HIS A 35 -14.83 -5.84 -10.34
N VAL A 36 -15.67 -4.81 -10.40
CA VAL A 36 -17.07 -4.89 -10.83
C VAL A 36 -17.22 -4.48 -12.30
N ALA A 37 -16.37 -3.57 -12.77
CA ALA A 37 -16.31 -3.11 -14.15
C ALA A 37 -15.06 -3.65 -14.85
N GLY A 38 -15.19 -4.08 -16.11
CA GLY A 38 -14.09 -4.71 -16.84
C GLY A 38 -13.79 -6.11 -16.30
N ASN A 39 -13.59 -7.08 -17.19
CA ASN A 39 -13.19 -8.45 -16.86
C ASN A 39 -14.16 -9.29 -15.96
N PRO A 40 -15.04 -10.11 -16.57
CA PRO A 40 -16.00 -10.92 -15.83
C PRO A 40 -15.38 -12.13 -15.12
N THR A 41 -14.10 -12.46 -15.37
CA THR A 41 -13.47 -13.68 -14.82
C THR A 41 -12.21 -13.32 -14.05
N GLN A 42 -12.35 -13.26 -12.73
CA GLN A 42 -11.27 -13.01 -11.78
C GLN A 42 -11.04 -14.25 -10.92
N LEU A 43 -9.84 -14.37 -10.37
CA LEU A 43 -9.54 -15.49 -9.46
C LEU A 43 -10.32 -15.29 -8.14
N PRO A 44 -10.88 -16.37 -7.56
CA PRO A 44 -11.43 -16.29 -6.21
C PRO A 44 -10.34 -15.85 -5.23
N LEU A 45 -10.70 -14.97 -4.29
CA LEU A 45 -9.75 -14.43 -3.31
C LEU A 45 -9.03 -15.53 -2.53
N GLU A 46 -9.73 -16.62 -2.19
CA GLU A 46 -9.15 -17.75 -1.47
C GLU A 46 -8.05 -18.46 -2.28
N THR A 47 -8.17 -18.46 -3.62
CA THR A 47 -7.15 -19.02 -4.51
C THR A 47 -5.89 -18.16 -4.48
N VAL A 48 -6.08 -16.83 -4.55
CA VAL A 48 -4.98 -15.86 -4.49
C VAL A 48 -4.30 -15.91 -3.12
N GLN A 49 -5.09 -15.95 -2.05
CA GLN A 49 -4.61 -16.10 -0.68
C GLN A 49 -3.78 -17.37 -0.51
N ALA A 50 -4.28 -18.53 -0.97
CA ALA A 50 -3.54 -19.78 -0.87
C ALA A 50 -2.18 -19.74 -1.61
N ALA A 51 -2.10 -18.99 -2.72
CA ALA A 51 -0.88 -18.84 -3.49
C ALA A 51 0.11 -17.85 -2.87
N LEU A 52 -0.36 -16.71 -2.35
CA LEU A 52 0.49 -15.63 -1.84
C LEU A 52 0.87 -15.79 -0.36
N GLN A 53 0.04 -16.47 0.44
CA GLN A 53 0.28 -16.63 1.88
C GLN A 53 1.66 -17.23 2.21
N PRO A 54 2.17 -18.27 1.50
CA PRO A 54 3.53 -18.77 1.72
C PRO A 54 4.60 -17.72 1.38
N ILE A 55 4.38 -16.87 0.37
CA ILE A 55 5.32 -15.84 -0.05
C ILE A 55 5.38 -14.70 0.97
N PHE A 56 4.23 -14.24 1.48
CA PHE A 56 4.16 -13.17 2.49
C PHE A 56 4.66 -13.58 3.89
N THR A 57 4.88 -14.87 4.12
CA THR A 57 5.36 -15.39 5.40
C THR A 57 6.74 -16.05 5.33
N ASP A 58 7.32 -16.20 4.14
CA ASP A 58 8.68 -16.72 4.00
C ASP A 58 9.70 -15.68 4.49
N PRO A 59 10.48 -15.98 5.55
CA PRO A 59 11.48 -15.06 6.07
C PRO A 59 12.66 -14.84 5.11
N ASN A 60 12.84 -15.68 4.10
CA ASN A 60 13.89 -15.58 3.08
C ASN A 60 13.49 -14.69 1.90
N ILE A 61 12.21 -14.32 1.80
CA ILE A 61 11.70 -13.38 0.80
C ILE A 61 11.59 -12.01 1.46
N ALA A 62 12.18 -10.99 0.86
CA ALA A 62 12.10 -9.63 1.37
C ALA A 62 10.91 -8.90 0.75
N GLY A 63 9.91 -8.55 1.57
CA GLY A 63 8.79 -7.71 1.18
C GLY A 63 9.16 -6.22 1.21
N TYR A 64 8.84 -5.51 0.14
CA TYR A 64 8.97 -4.04 0.04
C TYR A 64 7.60 -3.44 -0.23
N ALA A 65 7.33 -2.28 0.36
CA ALA A 65 6.09 -1.54 0.15
C ALA A 65 6.33 -0.03 0.22
N HIS A 66 5.32 0.71 -0.22
CA HIS A 66 5.21 2.14 -0.04
C HIS A 66 3.96 2.43 0.78
N HIS A 67 4.10 3.04 1.95
CA HIS A 67 3.03 3.25 2.93
C HIS A 67 2.39 1.94 3.46
N ALA A 68 3.22 0.95 3.77
CA ALA A 68 2.83 -0.42 4.14
C ALA A 68 1.74 -0.58 5.22
N LYS A 69 1.53 0.41 6.10
CA LYS A 69 0.47 0.36 7.13
C LYS A 69 -0.91 0.15 6.50
N TYR A 70 -1.17 0.82 5.37
CA TYR A 70 -2.43 0.70 4.64
C TYR A 70 -2.61 -0.73 4.11
N ASP A 71 -1.60 -1.25 3.40
CA ASP A 71 -1.61 -2.60 2.83
C ASP A 71 -1.80 -3.67 3.91
N LEU A 72 -1.07 -3.55 5.02
CA LEU A 72 -1.17 -4.45 6.15
C LEU A 72 -2.58 -4.45 6.76
N ALA A 73 -3.26 -3.30 6.82
CA ALA A 73 -4.63 -3.22 7.29
C ALA A 73 -5.58 -4.02 6.39
N VAL A 74 -5.50 -3.77 5.08
CA VAL A 74 -6.35 -4.42 4.06
C VAL A 74 -6.09 -5.93 4.03
N LEU A 75 -4.82 -6.35 3.98
CA LEU A 75 -4.43 -7.76 4.00
C LEU A 75 -4.98 -8.48 5.23
N ASN A 76 -4.82 -7.90 6.42
CA ASN A 76 -5.33 -8.48 7.66
C ASN A 76 -6.86 -8.61 7.66
N ALA A 77 -7.58 -7.61 7.14
CA ALA A 77 -9.04 -7.65 7.04
C ALA A 77 -9.54 -8.77 6.09
N HIS A 78 -8.72 -9.15 5.11
CA HIS A 78 -9.01 -10.19 4.12
C HIS A 78 -8.32 -11.54 4.42
N GLY A 79 -7.85 -11.72 5.67
CA GLY A 79 -7.33 -13.00 6.15
C GLY A 79 -5.89 -13.33 5.75
N PHE A 80 -5.17 -12.40 5.11
CA PHE A 80 -3.75 -12.57 4.84
C PHE A 80 -2.94 -12.25 6.08
N THR A 81 -1.81 -12.95 6.25
CA THR A 81 -0.77 -12.58 7.21
C THR A 81 0.50 -12.21 6.44
N LEU A 82 1.11 -11.06 6.75
CA LEU A 82 2.38 -10.65 6.17
C LEU A 82 3.39 -10.44 7.30
N THR A 83 4.49 -11.19 7.27
CA THR A 83 5.53 -11.17 8.33
C THR A 83 6.91 -10.85 7.80
N ASN A 84 7.02 -10.68 6.48
CA ASN A 84 8.28 -10.48 5.80
C ASN A 84 8.42 -9.08 5.17
N LEU A 85 7.70 -8.07 5.69
CA LEU A 85 8.03 -6.69 5.39
C LEU A 85 9.47 -6.42 5.85
N ARG A 86 10.32 -6.01 4.93
CA ARG A 86 11.75 -5.75 5.15
C ARG A 86 12.14 -4.33 4.85
N PHE A 87 11.44 -3.63 3.97
CA PHE A 87 11.74 -2.24 3.68
C PHE A 87 10.47 -1.46 3.34
N GLU A 88 10.36 -0.25 3.85
CA GLU A 88 9.24 0.66 3.57
C GLU A 88 9.80 1.98 3.03
N THR A 89 9.42 2.31 1.80
CA THR A 89 10.06 3.39 1.04
C THR A 89 9.61 4.78 1.45
N MET A 90 8.40 4.95 1.98
CA MET A 90 7.88 6.25 2.44
C MET A 90 8.62 6.73 3.71
N ILE A 91 8.83 5.84 4.67
CA ILE A 91 9.61 6.06 5.90
C ILE A 91 11.08 6.28 5.52
N ALA A 92 11.64 5.48 4.61
CA ALA A 92 13.00 5.71 4.15
C ALA A 92 13.16 7.10 3.52
N ALA A 93 12.23 7.53 2.65
CA ALA A 93 12.21 8.87 2.08
C ALA A 93 12.12 9.96 3.16
N TYR A 94 11.29 9.76 4.19
CA TYR A 94 11.23 10.67 5.35
C TYR A 94 12.58 10.78 6.07
N LEU A 95 13.23 9.66 6.37
CA LEU A 95 14.54 9.64 7.05
C LEU A 95 15.67 10.23 6.20
N LEU A 96 15.57 10.11 4.88
CA LEU A 96 16.48 10.75 3.92
C LEU A 96 16.15 12.22 3.66
N ASN A 97 15.14 12.78 4.35
CA ASN A 97 14.72 14.16 4.25
C ASN A 97 14.35 14.56 2.80
N GLU A 98 13.63 13.67 2.11
CA GLU A 98 13.01 13.96 0.82
C GLU A 98 11.94 15.05 0.97
N THR A 99 11.74 15.85 -0.08
CA THR A 99 10.79 16.97 -0.05
C THR A 99 9.33 16.54 -0.12
N SER A 100 9.07 15.36 -0.71
CA SER A 100 7.78 14.69 -0.75
C SER A 100 8.00 13.21 -0.48
N MET A 101 7.04 12.58 0.19
CA MET A 101 7.03 11.14 0.41
C MET A 101 6.00 10.42 -0.47
N ARG A 102 5.31 11.12 -1.37
CA ARG A 102 4.38 10.49 -2.32
C ARG A 102 5.18 9.69 -3.34
N LEU A 103 4.80 8.43 -3.56
CA LEU A 103 5.46 7.54 -4.53
C LEU A 103 5.69 8.20 -5.90
N LYS A 104 4.67 8.89 -6.42
CA LYS A 104 4.69 9.52 -7.75
C LYS A 104 5.68 10.70 -7.81
N ASP A 105 5.76 11.47 -6.72
CA ASP A 105 6.74 12.56 -6.62
C ASP A 105 8.16 12.00 -6.50
N LEU A 106 8.34 10.95 -5.69
CA LEU A 106 9.63 10.26 -5.53
C LEU A 106 10.09 9.62 -6.86
N ALA A 107 9.19 8.99 -7.61
CA ALA A 107 9.49 8.45 -8.93
C ALA A 107 10.02 9.53 -9.86
N PHE A 108 9.38 10.70 -9.87
CA PHE A 108 9.80 11.82 -10.70
C PHE A 108 11.15 12.39 -10.25
N THR A 109 11.32 12.69 -8.96
CA THR A 109 12.52 13.38 -8.46
C THR A 109 13.75 12.47 -8.36
N ARG A 110 13.55 11.19 -8.06
CA ARG A 110 14.64 10.22 -7.84
C ARG A 110 14.95 9.37 -9.06
N LEU A 111 13.92 8.98 -9.82
CA LEU A 111 14.07 8.08 -10.97
C LEU A 111 13.87 8.80 -12.32
N GLY A 112 13.39 10.05 -12.31
CA GLY A 112 13.03 10.77 -13.54
C GLY A 112 11.82 10.16 -14.26
N ARG A 113 10.99 9.37 -13.56
CA ARG A 113 9.83 8.67 -14.13
C ARG A 113 8.54 9.43 -13.80
N GLU A 114 7.83 9.85 -14.83
CA GLU A 114 6.47 10.37 -14.68
C GLU A 114 5.50 9.19 -14.61
N MET A 115 4.74 9.10 -13.53
CA MET A 115 3.77 8.02 -13.28
C MET A 115 2.35 8.50 -13.55
N THR A 116 1.46 7.55 -13.84
CA THR A 116 0.02 7.83 -13.91
C THR A 116 -0.49 8.24 -12.52
N GLU A 117 -1.14 9.38 -12.44
CA GLU A 117 -1.78 9.84 -11.20
C GLU A 117 -3.13 9.15 -11.02
N ILE A 118 -3.49 8.81 -9.77
CA ILE A 118 -4.74 8.07 -9.47
C ILE A 118 -5.98 8.78 -10.02
N VAL A 119 -5.98 10.12 -10.01
CA VAL A 119 -7.07 10.94 -10.53
C VAL A 119 -7.32 10.77 -12.02
N GLN A 120 -6.36 10.23 -12.77
CA GLN A 120 -6.53 9.89 -14.18
C GLN A 120 -7.37 8.62 -14.35
N LEU A 121 -7.30 7.69 -13.38
CA LEU A 121 -8.11 6.47 -13.35
C LEU A 121 -9.50 6.75 -12.78
N ILE A 122 -9.56 7.30 -11.56
CA ILE A 122 -10.80 7.40 -10.82
C ILE A 122 -11.51 8.75 -10.95
N GLY A 123 -10.87 9.74 -11.59
CA GLY A 123 -11.41 11.10 -11.68
C GLY A 123 -11.36 11.84 -10.35
N THR A 124 -12.18 12.89 -10.22
CA THR A 124 -12.17 13.81 -9.06
C THR A 124 -13.58 14.23 -8.62
N GLY A 125 -13.67 14.71 -7.37
CA GLY A 125 -14.89 15.29 -6.80
C GLY A 125 -16.01 14.26 -6.59
N ARG A 126 -17.26 14.71 -6.59
CA ARG A 126 -18.43 13.86 -6.28
C ARG A 126 -18.71 12.72 -7.27
N LYS A 127 -18.05 12.74 -8.44
CA LYS A 127 -18.18 11.71 -9.47
C LYS A 127 -16.94 10.81 -9.54
N GLN A 128 -16.02 10.95 -8.58
CA GLN A 128 -14.88 10.07 -8.47
C GLN A 128 -15.36 8.63 -8.34
N LEU A 129 -14.77 7.75 -9.13
CA LEU A 129 -14.98 6.31 -9.09
C LEU A 129 -14.18 5.70 -7.93
N THR A 130 -14.52 4.48 -7.59
CA THR A 130 -13.73 3.60 -6.73
C THR A 130 -12.97 2.61 -7.62
N MET A 131 -11.88 2.01 -7.14
CA MET A 131 -11.00 1.21 -8.01
C MET A 131 -11.69 -0.02 -8.62
N ASP A 132 -12.70 -0.58 -7.93
CA ASP A 132 -13.53 -1.67 -8.44
C ASP A 132 -14.33 -1.30 -9.70
N LEU A 133 -14.54 -0.01 -9.95
CA LEU A 133 -15.24 0.51 -11.12
C LEU A 133 -14.31 0.92 -12.26
N VAL A 134 -12.99 0.81 -12.07
CA VAL A 134 -11.98 1.01 -13.13
C VAL A 134 -11.81 -0.30 -13.90
N ASP A 135 -11.53 -0.21 -15.20
CA ASP A 135 -11.19 -1.40 -16.00
C ASP A 135 -9.95 -2.09 -15.41
N SER A 136 -9.98 -3.42 -15.32
CA SER A 136 -8.91 -4.17 -14.66
C SER A 136 -7.56 -4.06 -15.38
N ASP A 137 -7.56 -3.84 -16.69
CA ASP A 137 -6.31 -3.71 -17.45
C ASP A 137 -5.67 -2.34 -17.15
N ASP A 138 -6.49 -1.26 -17.13
CA ASP A 138 -6.02 0.09 -16.76
C ASP A 138 -5.55 0.15 -15.28
N ALA A 139 -6.28 -0.51 -14.38
CA ALA A 139 -5.86 -0.64 -12.98
C ALA A 139 -4.57 -1.49 -12.86
N GLY A 140 -4.43 -2.50 -13.72
CA GLY A 140 -3.23 -3.32 -13.78
C GLY A 140 -1.98 -2.55 -14.17
N ASP A 141 -2.06 -1.73 -15.22
CA ASP A 141 -0.94 -0.86 -15.64
C ASP A 141 -0.56 0.13 -14.54
N TYR A 142 -1.54 0.69 -13.84
CA TYR A 142 -1.32 1.59 -12.70
C TYR A 142 -0.62 0.89 -11.53
N ALA A 143 -1.19 -0.22 -11.06
CA ALA A 143 -0.71 -0.90 -9.87
C ALA A 143 0.64 -1.61 -10.11
N ALA A 144 0.87 -2.11 -11.33
CA ALA A 144 2.16 -2.67 -11.73
C ALA A 144 3.28 -1.61 -11.67
N ALA A 145 3.02 -0.40 -12.17
CA ALA A 145 3.98 0.69 -12.11
C ALA A 145 4.29 1.10 -10.66
N ASP A 146 3.30 1.06 -9.75
CA ASP A 146 3.49 1.37 -8.34
C ASP A 146 4.45 0.39 -7.66
N VAL A 147 4.31 -0.93 -7.89
CA VAL A 147 5.21 -1.93 -7.31
C VAL A 147 6.60 -1.94 -7.96
N GLU A 148 6.71 -1.68 -9.25
CA GLU A 148 8.00 -1.53 -9.96
C GLU A 148 8.82 -0.36 -9.38
N VAL A 149 8.19 0.82 -9.29
CA VAL A 149 8.84 2.01 -8.71
C VAL A 149 9.16 1.79 -7.24
N THR A 150 8.26 1.18 -6.47
CA THR A 150 8.52 0.85 -5.07
C THR A 150 9.73 -0.08 -4.93
N PHE A 151 9.88 -1.06 -5.82
CA PHE A 151 11.04 -1.93 -5.83
C PHE A 151 12.33 -1.15 -6.13
N GLU A 152 12.33 -0.35 -7.19
CA GLU A 152 13.49 0.44 -7.61
C GLU A 152 13.92 1.44 -6.52
N LEU A 153 12.96 2.12 -5.89
CA LEU A 153 13.22 3.02 -4.77
C LEU A 153 13.77 2.27 -3.55
N ALA A 154 13.28 1.06 -3.25
CA ALA A 154 13.82 0.26 -2.15
C ALA A 154 15.29 -0.12 -2.40
N GLU A 155 15.65 -0.48 -3.63
CA GLU A 155 17.06 -0.76 -3.98
C GLU A 155 17.94 0.49 -3.91
N MET A 156 17.42 1.66 -4.29
CA MET A 156 18.13 2.94 -4.21
C MET A 156 18.30 3.42 -2.76
N PHE A 157 17.23 3.41 -1.97
CA PHE A 157 17.23 4.03 -0.63
C PHE A 157 17.93 3.19 0.42
N ARG A 158 17.95 1.86 0.32
CA ARG A 158 18.66 1.00 1.27
C ARG A 158 20.14 1.38 1.49
N PRO A 159 20.99 1.48 0.44
CA PRO A 159 22.37 1.92 0.62
C PRO A 159 22.48 3.38 1.09
N GLU A 160 21.54 4.26 0.74
CA GLU A 160 21.53 5.64 1.21
C GLU A 160 21.22 5.75 2.70
N ILE A 161 20.25 4.98 3.20
CA ILE A 161 19.95 4.85 4.63
C ILE A 161 21.16 4.36 5.41
N ALA A 162 21.87 3.35 4.88
CA ALA A 162 23.11 2.85 5.46
C ALA A 162 24.21 3.93 5.48
N ALA A 163 24.40 4.65 4.37
CA ALA A 163 25.37 5.73 4.28
C ALA A 163 25.05 6.91 5.22
N ALA A 164 23.77 7.17 5.47
CA ALA A 164 23.29 8.19 6.40
C ALA A 164 23.35 7.74 7.88
N GLY A 165 23.67 6.48 8.17
CA GLY A 165 23.68 5.92 9.52
C GLY A 165 22.28 5.78 10.14
N MET A 166 21.23 5.68 9.30
CA MET A 166 19.83 5.67 9.73
C MET A 166 19.24 4.25 9.83
N GLU A 167 20.03 3.19 9.60
CA GLU A 167 19.54 1.80 9.64
C GLU A 167 18.88 1.45 10.97
N GLN A 168 19.52 1.79 12.10
CA GLN A 168 18.95 1.49 13.41
C GLN A 168 17.60 2.18 13.60
N LEU A 169 17.50 3.45 13.20
CA LEU A 169 16.28 4.23 13.31
C LEU A 169 15.16 3.62 12.44
N LEU A 170 15.48 3.26 11.19
CA LEU A 170 14.54 2.64 10.27
C LEU A 170 14.05 1.28 10.78
N TYR A 171 14.98 0.35 11.04
CA TYR A 171 14.65 -1.06 11.27
C TYR A 171 14.24 -1.38 12.71
N GLU A 172 14.75 -0.65 13.71
CA GLU A 172 14.47 -0.93 15.13
C GLU A 172 13.40 -0.01 15.74
N MET A 173 13.03 1.09 15.06
CA MET A 173 12.05 2.05 15.58
C MET A 173 10.90 2.32 14.61
N GLU A 174 11.18 2.87 13.42
CA GLU A 174 10.13 3.36 12.52
C GLU A 174 9.32 2.23 11.87
N GLN A 175 9.97 1.19 11.33
CA GLN A 175 9.25 0.06 10.74
C GLN A 175 8.45 -0.75 11.77
N PRO A 176 8.99 -1.11 12.96
CA PRO A 176 8.20 -1.79 13.99
C PRO A 176 6.98 -0.98 14.46
N LEU A 177 7.05 0.36 14.39
CA LEU A 177 5.94 1.24 14.76
C LEU A 177 4.74 1.11 13.81
N VAL A 178 4.95 0.64 12.56
CA VAL A 178 3.86 0.44 11.59
C VAL A 178 2.79 -0.50 12.14
N GLU A 179 3.18 -1.64 12.71
CA GLU A 179 2.24 -2.62 13.28
C GLU A 179 1.54 -2.08 14.53
N VAL A 180 2.27 -1.33 15.37
CA VAL A 180 1.69 -0.69 16.57
C VAL A 180 0.63 0.34 16.19
N LEU A 181 0.92 1.20 15.19
CA LEU A 181 -0.04 2.19 14.70
C LEU A 181 -1.27 1.52 14.10
N LEU A 182 -1.07 0.43 13.35
CA LEU A 182 -2.18 -0.35 12.81
C LEU A 182 -3.08 -0.92 13.92
N ASP A 183 -2.50 -1.47 14.99
CA ASP A 183 -3.25 -2.00 16.13
C ASP A 183 -4.00 -0.90 16.89
N MET A 184 -3.39 0.28 17.05
CA MET A 184 -4.05 1.44 17.63
C MET A 184 -5.25 1.90 16.79
N GLU A 185 -5.09 1.98 15.46
CA GLU A 185 -6.15 2.36 14.52
C GLU A 185 -7.31 1.36 14.53
N LYS A 186 -7.00 0.05 14.52
CA LYS A 186 -8.00 -1.01 14.65
C LYS A 186 -8.77 -0.94 15.97
N THR A 187 -8.08 -0.60 17.05
CA THR A 187 -8.68 -0.49 18.38
C THR A 187 -9.64 0.69 18.47
N GLY A 188 -9.28 1.81 17.85
CA GLY A 188 -10.06 3.04 17.87
C GLY A 188 -10.19 3.65 19.27
N ILE A 189 -11.12 4.59 19.42
CA ILE A 189 -11.47 5.22 20.70
C ILE A 189 -12.99 5.27 20.86
N ALA A 190 -13.49 4.87 22.02
CA ALA A 190 -14.92 4.95 22.32
C ALA A 190 -15.33 6.41 22.57
N VAL A 191 -16.51 6.78 22.05
CA VAL A 191 -17.06 8.13 22.16
C VAL A 191 -18.46 8.07 22.77
N ASP A 192 -18.73 8.95 23.73
CA ASP A 192 -20.07 9.14 24.33
C ASP A 192 -20.89 10.06 23.42
N VAL A 193 -21.66 9.44 22.52
CA VAL A 193 -22.49 10.17 21.55
C VAL A 193 -23.57 11.02 22.23
N PRO A 194 -24.35 10.51 23.21
CA PRO A 194 -25.34 11.35 23.93
C PRO A 194 -24.74 12.59 24.59
N TYR A 195 -23.55 12.48 25.18
CA TYR A 195 -22.86 13.64 25.75
C TYR A 195 -22.50 14.66 24.66
N LEU A 196 -21.95 14.21 23.52
CA LEU A 196 -21.59 15.11 22.41
C LEU A 196 -22.80 15.78 21.77
N GLU A 197 -23.94 15.08 21.68
CA GLU A 197 -25.20 15.67 21.21
C GLU A 197 -25.65 16.81 22.14
N THR A 198 -25.59 16.58 23.45
CA THR A 198 -25.92 17.60 24.46
C THR A 198 -24.99 18.81 24.35
N PHE A 199 -23.68 18.57 24.21
CA PHE A 199 -22.68 19.63 24.11
C PHE A 199 -22.80 20.45 22.81
N SER A 200 -23.27 19.87 21.71
CA SER A 200 -23.43 20.59 20.44
C SER A 200 -24.58 21.60 20.45
N GLU A 201 -25.49 21.53 21.42
CA GLU A 201 -26.60 22.47 21.60
C GLU A 201 -26.25 23.69 22.48
N GLU A 202 -25.09 23.66 23.16
CA GLU A 202 -24.53 24.77 23.96
C GLU A 202 -23.77 25.80 23.11
#